data_AF-I3C6Q3-F1
#
_entry.id   AF-I3C6Q3-F1
#
_cell.length_a   1.000
_cell.length_b   1.000
_cell.length_c   1.000
_cell.angle_alpha   90.00
_cell.angle_beta   90.00
_cell.angle_gamma   90.00
#
_symmetry.space_group_name_H-M   'P 1'
#
loop_
_entity.id
_entity.type
_entity.pdbx_description
1 polymer ?
#
loop_
_entity_poly.entity_id
_entity_poly.type
_entity_poly.pdbx_seq_one_letter_code
_entity_poly.pdbx_strand_id
1 'polypeptide(L)'
;MDKSEFIKEIDWLTELHKEAVTLERKFKNGANKKIRKSSEEDLRSKMYLFERKIENNPSLFNKIYPKEMSAAGRTIYSEGFENVRHFTEDLSDLLVRLNQSLKNYTDKNCVQ
;
A
#
# COMPACT_ATOMS: atom_id res chain seq x y z
N MET A 1 15.36 6.46 -6.30
CA MET A 1 14.99 5.05 -6.43
C MET A 1 15.10 4.67 -7.88
N ASP A 2 15.95 3.69 -8.17
CA ASP A 2 16.08 3.15 -9.53
C ASP A 2 14.92 2.20 -9.88
N LYS A 3 14.88 1.73 -11.14
CA LYS A 3 13.80 0.86 -11.62
C LYS A 3 13.75 -0.50 -10.90
N SER A 4 14.89 -1.08 -10.58
CA SER A 4 15.00 -2.39 -9.93
C SER A 4 14.51 -2.32 -8.49
N GLU A 5 14.92 -1.28 -7.75
CA GLU A 5 14.39 -0.99 -6.42
C GLU A 5 12.88 -0.75 -6.47
N PHE A 6 12.38 0.01 -7.45
CA PHE A 6 10.96 0.31 -7.55
C PHE A 6 10.11 -0.93 -7.82
N ILE A 7 10.58 -1.85 -8.66
CA ILE A 7 9.92 -3.14 -8.90
C ILE A 7 9.86 -3.96 -7.60
N LYS A 8 10.96 -4.04 -6.85
CA LYS A 8 10.99 -4.76 -5.57
C LYS A 8 9.98 -4.21 -4.55
N GLU A 9 9.82 -2.88 -4.51
CA GLU A 9 8.83 -2.25 -3.64
C GLU A 9 7.39 -2.54 -4.08
N ILE A 10 7.11 -2.57 -5.40
CA ILE A 10 5.80 -2.97 -5.94
C ILE A 10 5.51 -4.45 -5.66
N ASP A 11 6.50 -5.33 -5.81
CA ASP A 11 6.36 -6.76 -5.51
C ASP A 11 6.04 -6.98 -4.03
N TRP A 12 6.74 -6.29 -3.13
CA TRP A 12 6.47 -6.35 -1.69
C TRP A 12 5.05 -5.87 -1.35
N LEU A 13 4.60 -4.74 -1.93
CA LEU A 13 3.23 -4.24 -1.76
C LEU A 13 2.19 -5.21 -2.31
N THR A 14 2.52 -5.92 -3.40
CA THR A 14 1.64 -6.92 -4.01
C THR A 14 1.46 -8.14 -3.11
N GLU A 15 2.53 -8.64 -2.50
CA GLU A 15 2.44 -9.73 -1.52
C GLU A 15 1.67 -9.29 -0.27
N LEU A 16 1.94 -8.08 0.23
CA LEU A 16 1.19 -7.51 1.35
C LEU A 16 -0.33 -7.46 1.05
N HIS A 17 -0.70 -7.03 -0.16
CA HIS A 17 -2.09 -6.96 -0.59
C HIS A 17 -2.75 -8.35 -0.62
N LYS A 18 -2.08 -9.38 -1.14
CA LYS A 18 -2.60 -10.76 -1.16
C LYS A 18 -2.89 -11.28 0.25
N GLU A 19 -1.98 -11.03 1.19
CA GLU A 19 -2.16 -11.39 2.59
C GLU A 19 -3.33 -10.62 3.22
N ALA A 20 -3.39 -9.31 3.00
CA ALA A 20 -4.46 -8.45 3.52
C ALA A 20 -5.84 -8.86 3.00
N VAL A 21 -5.99 -9.15 1.70
CA VAL A 21 -7.26 -9.66 1.12
C VAL A 21 -7.72 -10.95 1.80
N THR A 22 -6.77 -11.84 2.10
CA THR A 22 -7.09 -13.10 2.78
C THR A 22 -7.62 -12.87 4.20
N LEU A 23 -6.99 -11.95 4.93
CA LEU A 23 -7.41 -11.58 6.29
C LEU A 23 -8.74 -10.83 6.29
N GLU A 24 -8.95 -9.92 5.34
CA GLU A 24 -10.19 -9.17 5.18
C GLU A 24 -11.39 -10.09 4.92
N ARG A 25 -11.21 -11.10 4.07
CA ARG A 25 -12.25 -12.13 3.85
C ARG A 25 -12.60 -12.86 5.15
N LYS A 26 -11.61 -13.21 5.98
CA LYS A 26 -11.85 -13.86 7.29
C LYS A 26 -12.49 -12.91 8.30
N PHE A 27 -12.12 -11.64 8.28
CA PHE A 27 -12.74 -10.60 9.10
C PHE A 27 -14.22 -10.38 8.73
N LYS A 28 -14.54 -10.24 7.45
CA LYS A 28 -15.91 -10.02 6.94
C LYS A 28 -16.78 -11.27 7.06
N ASN A 29 -16.26 -12.44 6.68
CA ASN A 29 -17.06 -13.66 6.49
C ASN A 29 -16.79 -14.77 7.53
N GLY A 30 -15.91 -14.56 8.51
CA GLY A 30 -15.55 -15.59 9.50
C GLY A 30 -16.77 -16.13 10.25
N ALA A 31 -16.84 -17.45 10.46
CA ALA A 31 -17.99 -18.08 11.11
C ALA A 31 -18.16 -17.73 12.60
N ASN A 32 -17.06 -17.36 13.29
CA ASN A 32 -17.04 -17.04 14.72
C ASN A 32 -16.42 -15.64 14.96
N LYS A 33 -17.00 -14.89 15.91
CA LYS A 33 -16.50 -13.60 16.43
C LYS A 33 -15.00 -13.62 16.79
N LYS A 34 -14.46 -14.70 17.36
CA LYS A 34 -13.03 -14.81 17.68
C LYS A 34 -12.14 -14.77 16.43
N ILE A 35 -12.54 -15.49 15.37
CA ILE A 35 -11.81 -15.50 14.09
C ILE A 35 -11.85 -14.10 13.46
N ARG A 36 -13.03 -13.47 13.45
CA ARG A 36 -13.18 -12.11 12.91
C ARG A 36 -12.28 -11.11 13.63
N LYS A 37 -12.29 -11.13 14.97
CA LYS A 37 -11.46 -10.25 15.80
C LYS A 37 -9.96 -10.48 15.55
N SER A 38 -9.51 -11.74 15.57
CA SER A 38 -8.11 -12.07 15.29
C SER A 38 -7.68 -11.62 13.90
N SER A 39 -8.53 -11.80 12.88
CA SER A 39 -8.21 -11.35 11.51
C SER A 39 -8.20 -9.81 11.39
N GLU A 40 -9.03 -9.11 12.17
CA GLU A 40 -8.96 -7.64 12.27
C GLU A 40 -7.63 -7.16 12.87
N GLU A 41 -7.17 -7.81 13.95
CA GLU A 41 -5.88 -7.51 14.59
C GLU A 41 -4.70 -7.79 13.65
N ASP A 42 -4.75 -8.89 12.91
CA ASP A 42 -3.74 -9.21 11.88
C ASP A 42 -3.74 -8.18 10.74
N LEU A 43 -4.91 -7.74 10.27
CA LEU A 43 -5.02 -6.68 9.26
C LEU A 43 -4.41 -5.36 9.75
N ARG A 44 -4.72 -4.94 10.98
CA ARG A 44 -4.12 -3.74 11.59
C ARG A 44 -2.60 -3.86 11.66
N SER A 45 -2.09 -5.06 11.95
CA SER A 45 -0.65 -5.32 11.96
C SER A 45 -0.04 -5.18 10.55
N LYS A 46 -0.75 -5.61 9.49
CA LYS A 46 -0.31 -5.41 8.09
C LYS A 46 -0.33 -3.94 7.68
N MET A 47 -1.34 -3.17 8.10
CA MET A 47 -1.37 -1.72 7.89
C MET A 47 -0.18 -1.03 8.56
N TYR A 48 0.09 -1.38 9.82
CA TYR A 48 1.23 -0.82 10.53
C TYR A 48 2.57 -1.16 9.85
N LEU A 49 2.72 -2.40 9.34
CA LEU A 49 3.91 -2.78 8.56
C LEU A 49 4.06 -1.95 7.28
N PHE A 50 2.94 -1.65 6.59
CA PHE A 50 2.94 -0.73 5.46
C PHE A 50 3.43 0.66 5.88
N GLU A 51 2.79 1.25 6.90
CA GLU A 51 3.12 2.61 7.37
C GLU A 51 4.60 2.72 7.74
N ARG A 52 5.11 1.77 8.52
CA ARG A 52 6.54 1.70 8.89
C ARG A 52 7.45 1.55 7.68
N LYS A 53 7.07 0.77 6.68
CA LYS A 53 7.87 0.63 5.45
C LYS A 53 7.93 1.95 4.67
N ILE A 54 6.82 2.67 4.61
CA ILE A 54 6.73 3.97 3.93
C ILE A 54 7.54 5.05 4.67
N GLU A 55 7.39 5.15 5.99
CA GLU A 55 8.14 6.09 6.84
C GLU A 55 9.66 5.91 6.69
N ASN A 56 10.12 4.65 6.64
CA ASN A 56 11.54 4.33 6.54
C ASN A 56 12.08 4.35 5.10
N ASN A 57 11.23 4.58 4.09
CA ASN A 57 11.65 4.69 2.70
C ASN A 57 11.17 6.02 2.08
N PRO A 58 11.93 7.12 2.28
CA PRO A 58 11.56 8.44 1.77
C PRO A 58 11.36 8.49 0.24
N SER A 59 12.06 7.63 -0.51
CA SER A 59 11.89 7.56 -1.96
C SER A 59 10.54 6.96 -2.35
N LEU A 60 10.12 5.89 -1.66
CA LEU A 60 8.80 5.30 -1.85
C LEU A 60 7.70 6.26 -1.38
N PHE A 61 7.89 6.90 -0.21
CA PHE A 61 6.98 7.94 0.27
C PHE A 61 6.74 9.02 -0.80
N ASN A 62 7.80 9.55 -1.42
CA ASN A 62 7.66 10.57 -2.47
C ASN A 62 6.98 10.05 -3.75
N LYS A 63 7.02 8.73 -4.02
CA LYS A 63 6.30 8.10 -5.14
C LYS A 63 4.82 7.95 -4.85
N ILE A 64 4.47 7.64 -3.61
CA ILE A 64 3.08 7.48 -3.16
C ILE A 64 2.43 8.86 -2.95
N TYR A 65 3.17 9.80 -2.37
CA TYR A 65 2.74 11.15 -2.00
C TYR A 65 3.60 12.18 -2.74
N PRO A 66 3.29 12.46 -4.02
CA PRO A 66 4.09 13.37 -4.83
C PRO A 66 4.12 14.77 -4.24
N LYS A 67 5.22 15.49 -4.49
CA LYS A 67 5.50 16.76 -3.79
C LYS A 67 4.48 17.87 -4.05
N GLU A 68 3.73 17.76 -5.12
CA GLU A 68 2.68 18.70 -5.54
C GLU A 68 1.42 18.59 -4.66
N MET A 69 1.28 17.54 -3.84
CA MET A 69 0.32 17.52 -2.74
C MET A 69 0.72 18.55 -1.68
N SER A 70 -0.25 19.40 -1.32
CA SER A 70 -0.10 20.39 -0.24
C SER A 70 0.43 19.71 1.04
N ALA A 71 1.16 20.45 1.88
CA ALA A 71 1.69 19.92 3.12
C ALA A 71 0.58 19.28 3.99
N ALA A 72 -0.58 19.92 4.08
CA ALA A 72 -1.76 19.37 4.75
C ALA A 72 -2.29 18.10 4.07
N GLY A 73 -2.31 18.05 2.73
CA GLY A 73 -2.67 16.84 1.98
C GLY A 73 -1.73 15.68 2.28
N ARG A 74 -0.42 15.93 2.44
CA ARG A 74 0.52 14.89 2.85
C ARG A 74 0.33 14.47 4.30
N THR A 75 -0.02 15.41 5.20
CA THR A 75 -0.32 15.10 6.60
C THR A 75 -1.54 14.19 6.73
N ILE A 76 -2.65 14.54 6.06
CA ILE A 76 -3.90 13.74 6.07
C ILE A 76 -3.66 12.32 5.53
N TYR A 77 -2.84 12.18 4.49
CA TYR A 77 -2.48 10.86 3.96
C TYR A 77 -1.37 10.14 4.76
N SER A 78 -0.62 10.87 5.61
CA SER A 78 0.38 10.31 6.54
C SER A 78 -0.19 9.95 7.90
N GLU A 79 -1.41 10.41 8.23
CA GLU A 79 -2.16 10.02 9.44
C GLU A 79 -2.61 8.54 9.42
N GLY A 80 -2.19 7.80 8.39
CA GLY A 80 -2.29 6.36 8.30
C GLY A 80 -3.51 5.92 7.51
N PHE A 81 -3.58 4.63 7.22
CA PHE A 81 -4.85 4.06 6.78
C PHE A 81 -5.77 4.06 7.99
N GLU A 82 -6.64 5.06 8.13
CA GLU A 82 -7.45 5.22 9.35
C GLU A 82 -8.45 4.08 9.54
N ASN A 83 -8.77 3.34 8.48
CA ASN A 83 -9.80 2.32 8.49
C ASN A 83 -9.34 0.99 7.88
N VAL A 84 -9.18 0.00 8.77
CA VAL A 84 -8.86 -1.40 8.44
C VAL A 84 -9.82 -2.02 7.41
N ARG A 85 -11.04 -1.48 7.29
CA ARG A 85 -12.05 -1.97 6.35
C ARG A 85 -11.81 -1.58 4.89
N HIS A 86 -11.00 -0.56 4.64
CA HIS A 86 -10.70 -0.06 3.29
C HIS A 86 -9.26 -0.30 2.87
N PHE A 87 -8.42 -0.76 3.79
CA PHE A 87 -6.98 -0.97 3.54
C PHE A 87 -6.67 -1.80 2.29
N THR A 88 -7.44 -2.87 2.02
CA THR A 88 -7.23 -3.72 0.84
C THR A 88 -7.57 -2.99 -0.46
N GLU A 89 -8.69 -2.25 -0.48
CA GLU A 89 -9.13 -1.43 -1.60
C GLU A 89 -8.11 -0.32 -1.88
N ASP A 90 -7.71 0.42 -0.84
CA ASP A 90 -6.76 1.51 -0.99
C ASP A 90 -5.37 1.03 -1.45
N LEU A 91 -4.92 -0.12 -0.94
CA LEU A 91 -3.66 -0.75 -1.34
C LEU A 91 -3.73 -1.25 -2.80
N SER A 92 -4.88 -1.77 -3.24
CA SER A 92 -5.12 -2.13 -4.64
C SER A 92 -5.02 -0.90 -5.56
N ASP A 93 -5.70 0.19 -5.23
CA ASP A 93 -5.67 1.43 -6.00
C ASP A 93 -4.27 2.05 -6.06
N LEU A 94 -3.54 1.98 -4.93
CA LEU A 94 -2.14 2.35 -4.90
C LEU A 94 -1.29 1.50 -5.86
N LEU A 95 -1.43 0.18 -5.82
CA LEU A 95 -0.70 -0.73 -6.70
C LEU A 95 -0.98 -0.44 -8.17
N VAL A 96 -2.22 -0.13 -8.55
CA VAL A 96 -2.58 0.27 -9.92
C VAL A 96 -1.81 1.52 -10.34
N ARG A 97 -1.81 2.57 -9.51
CA ARG A 97 -1.09 3.83 -9.80
C ARG A 97 0.42 3.62 -9.91
N LEU A 98 1.01 2.83 -9.00
CA LEU A 98 2.45 2.55 -9.03
C LEU A 98 2.86 1.74 -10.28
N ASN A 99 2.06 0.75 -10.66
CA ASN A 99 2.29 -0.03 -11.88
C ASN A 99 2.16 0.83 -13.15
N GLN A 100 1.19 1.73 -13.21
CA GLN A 100 1.07 2.72 -14.30
C GLN A 100 2.31 3.63 -14.35
N SER A 101 2.79 4.10 -13.19
CA SER A 101 4.02 4.89 -13.13
C SER A 101 5.24 4.10 -13.63
N LEU A 102 5.35 2.81 -13.31
CA LEU A 102 6.44 1.94 -13.77
C LEU A 102 6.39 1.71 -15.29
N LYS A 103 5.18 1.56 -15.85
CA LYS A 103 4.98 1.44 -17.30
C LYS A 103 5.41 2.71 -18.02
N ASN A 104 4.96 3.88 -17.54
CA ASN A 104 5.35 5.18 -18.11
C ASN A 104 6.86 5.45 -18.01
N TYR A 105 7.52 4.90 -16.98
CA TYR A 105 8.98 4.93 -16.85
C TYR A 105 9.70 4.09 -17.92
N THR A 106 9.05 3.04 -18.42
CA THR A 106 9.57 2.17 -19.47
C THR A 106 9.36 2.78 -20.85
N ASP A 107 8.18 3.38 -21.10
CA ASP A 107 7.85 3.96 -22.40
C ASP A 107 8.70 5.22 -22.70
N LYS A 108 9.00 6.06 -21.70
CA LYS A 108 9.84 7.26 -21.88
C LYS A 108 11.32 6.97 -22.16
N ASN A 109 11.81 5.79 -21.80
CA ASN A 109 13.19 5.36 -22.05
C ASN A 109 13.32 4.47 -23.31
N CYS A 110 12.22 4.24 -24.04
CA CYS A 110 12.18 3.48 -25.29
C CYS A 110 12.16 4.38 -26.55
N VAL A 111 12.19 5.70 -26.39
CA VAL A 111 12.21 6.70 -27.48
C VAL A 111 13.62 7.28 -27.68
N GLN A 112 14.67 6.50 -27.42
CA GLN A 112 16.05 6.89 -27.74
C GLN A 112 16.70 5.89 -28.69
#